data_AF-A0A183C5V1-F1
#
_entry.id   AF-A0A183C5V1-F1
#
_cell.length_a   1.000
_cell.length_b   1.000
_cell.length_c   1.000
_cell.angle_alpha   90.00
_cell.angle_beta   90.00
_cell.angle_gamma   90.00
#
_symmetry.space_group_name_H-M   'P 1'
#
loop_
_entity.id
_entity.type
_entity.pdbx_description
1 polymer ?
#
loop_
_entity_poly.entity_id
_entity_poly.type
_entity_poly.pdbx_seq_one_letter_code
_entity_poly.pdbx_strand_id
1 'polypeptide(L)' 'MMRQMKPAQMDDVVSEIGIYASLIGNQSSGQILHNSVDGHTIRSKPSTLNQGGVGSGGGTVDSALLFPAAEMLEAKSNGI' A
#
# COMPACT_ATOMS: atom_id res chain seq x y z
N MET A 1 4.13 -13.75 13.15
CA MET A 1 3.05 -14.58 12.55
C MET A 1 3.72 -15.70 11.75
N MET A 2 3.53 -16.96 12.14
CA MET A 2 4.15 -18.11 11.44
C MET A 2 3.30 -18.48 10.22
N ARG A 3 3.91 -18.56 9.04
CA ARG A 3 3.20 -18.99 7.82
C ARG A 3 2.80 -20.46 7.98
N GLN A 4 1.51 -20.76 7.91
CA GLN A 4 1.03 -22.14 7.79
C GLN A 4 1.68 -22.76 6.55
N MET A 5 2.26 -23.96 6.65
CA MET A 5 2.94 -24.66 5.55
C MET A 5 1.91 -25.14 4.51
N LYS A 6 1.31 -24.20 3.79
CA LYS A 6 0.50 -24.44 2.59
C LYS A 6 1.36 -24.13 1.36
N PRO A 7 1.13 -24.83 0.23
CA PRO A 7 1.71 -24.47 -1.05
C PRO A 7 1.44 -23.00 -1.38
N ALA A 8 2.35 -22.35 -2.11
CA ALA A 8 2.11 -21.00 -2.61
C ALA A 8 0.87 -21.01 -3.52
N GLN A 9 -0.04 -20.08 -3.29
CA GLN A 9 -1.23 -19.88 -4.10
C GLN A 9 -1.05 -18.57 -4.88
N MET A 10 -1.33 -18.63 -6.17
CA MET A 10 -1.41 -17.44 -7.01
C MET A 10 -2.86 -16.96 -6.97
N ASP A 11 -3.08 -15.72 -6.55
CA ASP A 11 -4.39 -15.07 -6.52
C ASP A 11 -4.27 -13.68 -7.14
N ASP A 12 -5.35 -13.23 -7.78
CA ASP A 12 -5.48 -11.82 -8.16
C ASP A 12 -5.61 -10.97 -6.90
N VAL A 13 -4.77 -9.95 -6.79
CA VAL A 13 -4.75 -9.06 -5.63
C VAL A 13 -5.15 -7.64 -6.01
N VAL A 14 -5.73 -6.95 -5.03
CA VAL A 14 -5.89 -5.50 -5.06
C VAL A 14 -5.00 -4.89 -3.99
N SER A 15 -4.30 -3.82 -4.35
CA SER A 15 -3.37 -3.11 -3.47
C SER A 15 -3.95 -1.78 -2.99
N GLU A 16 -3.73 -1.47 -1.73
CA GLU A 16 -4.09 -0.21 -1.07
C GLU A 16 -2.80 0.51 -0.67
N ILE A 17 -2.57 1.72 -1.19
CA ILE A 17 -1.43 2.57 -0.80
C ILE A 17 -1.79 3.43 0.42
N GLY A 18 -0.94 3.39 1.44
CA GLY A 18 -0.98 4.29 2.59
C GLY A 18 0.21 5.25 2.55
N ILE A 19 -0.06 6.53 2.77
CA ILE A 19 0.97 7.58 2.86
C ILE A 19 1.06 8.02 4.32
N TYR A 20 2.26 7.96 4.90
CA TYR A 20 2.51 8.43 6.25
C TYR A 20 2.89 9.91 6.22
N ALA A 21 2.27 10.69 7.10
CA ALA A 21 2.55 12.12 7.24
C ALA A 21 2.69 12.49 8.72
N SER A 22 3.61 13.41 9.02
CA SER A 22 3.82 13.95 10.35
C SER A 22 3.41 15.42 10.40
N LEU A 23 2.65 15.78 11.42
CA LEU A 23 2.27 17.16 11.72
C LEU A 23 2.58 17.45 13.19
N ILE A 24 3.46 18.41 13.46
CA ILE A 24 3.80 18.88 14.80
C ILE A 24 3.48 20.37 14.87
N GLY A 25 2.75 20.78 15.90
CA GLY A 25 2.40 22.17 16.14
C GLY A 25 2.55 22.58 17.60
N ASN A 26 2.70 23.87 17.82
CA ASN A 26 2.61 24.49 19.14
C ASN A 26 1.16 24.92 19.37
N GLN A 27 0.49 24.30 20.34
CA GLN A 27 -0.92 24.57 20.64
C GLN A 27 -1.16 26.00 21.15
N SER A 28 -0.24 26.54 21.94
CA SER A 28 -0.40 27.86 22.57
C SER A 28 -0.23 29.01 21.57
N SER A 29 0.69 28.88 20.62
CA SER A 29 0.92 29.91 19.59
C SER A 29 0.15 29.66 18.29
N GLY A 30 -0.41 28.46 18.10
CA GLY A 30 -1.02 28.02 16.84
C GLY A 30 -0.01 27.77 15.71
N GLN A 31 1.29 27.80 16.00
CA GLN A 31 2.33 27.64 14.99
C GLN A 31 2.49 26.17 14.57
N ILE A 32 2.57 25.92 13.25
CA ILE A 32 3.03 24.63 12.71
C ILE A 32 4.55 24.60 12.77
N LEU A 33 5.12 23.60 13.44
CA LEU A 33 6.56 23.40 13.59
C LEU A 33 7.10 22.40 12.55
N HIS A 34 6.27 21.44 12.14
CA HIS A 34 6.65 20.40 11.18
C HIS A 34 5.39 19.91 10.45
N ASN A 35 5.48 19.76 9.13
CA ASN A 35 4.42 19.20 8.29
C ASN A 35 5.09 18.53 7.09
N SER A 36 5.14 17.21 7.06
CA SER A 36 5.84 16.44 6.03
C SER A 36 5.15 15.12 5.72
N VAL A 37 5.50 14.55 4.57
CA VAL A 37 5.20 13.18 4.17
C VAL A 37 6.47 12.35 4.38
N ASP A 38 6.40 11.34 5.23
CA ASP A 38 7.58 10.63 5.76
C ASP A 38 7.63 9.15 5.39
N GLY A 39 6.89 8.77 4.35
CA GLY A 39 6.98 7.44 3.79
C GLY A 39 5.64 6.88 3.32
N HIS A 40 5.65 5.60 3.01
CA HIS A 40 4.49 4.89 2.53
C HIS A 40 4.48 3.44 3.01
N THR A 41 3.31 2.82 2.93
CA THR A 41 3.12 1.38 3.03
C THR A 41 2.18 0.95 1.91
N ILE A 42 2.34 -0.27 1.44
CA ILE A 42 1.37 -0.88 0.53
C ILE A 42 0.89 -2.16 1.18
N ARG A 43 -0.43 -2.35 1.16
CA ARG A 43 -1.05 -3.59 1.60
C ARG A 43 -1.80 -4.20 0.42
N SER A 44 -1.64 -5.50 0.23
CA SER A 44 -2.32 -6.25 -0.81
C SER A 44 -3.24 -7.31 -0.18
N LYS A 45 -4.42 -7.52 -0.76
CA LYS A 45 -5.37 -8.56 -0.38
C LYS A 45 -5.93 -9.24 -1.64
N PRO A 46 -6.37 -10.51 -1.57
CA PRO A 46 -7.12 -11.12 -2.66
C PRO A 46 -8.30 -10.24 -3.08
N SER A 47 -8.50 -10.08 -4.40
CA SER A 47 -9.52 -9.20 -4.98
C SER A 47 -10.95 -9.54 -4.57
N THR A 48 -11.18 -10.78 -4.13
CA THR A 48 -12.46 -11.32 -3.70
C THR A 48 -12.79 -11.05 -2.22
N LEU A 49 -11.83 -10.57 -1.42
CA LEU A 49 -12.02 -10.35 0.01
C LEU A 49 -12.42 -8.91 0.33
N ASN A 50 -13.43 -8.76 1.19
CA ASN A 50 -13.85 -7.45 1.68
C ASN A 50 -12.84 -6.84 2.66
N GLN A 51 -12.25 -7.66 3.54
CA GLN A 51 -11.30 -7.22 4.58
C GLN A 51 -9.85 -7.58 4.20
N GLY A 52 -8.91 -6.66 4.45
CA GLY A 52 -7.48 -6.81 4.06
C GLY A 52 -6.48 -6.37 5.13
N GLY A 53 -6.88 -6.42 6.39
CA GLY A 53 -5.98 -6.09 7.50
C GLY A 53 -4.83 -7.08 7.59
N VAL A 54 -3.59 -6.58 7.60
CA VAL A 54 -2.40 -7.43 7.81
C VAL A 54 -2.42 -8.05 9.21
N GLY A 55 -2.74 -7.25 10.23
CA GLY A 55 -2.82 -7.72 11.62
C GLY A 55 -3.93 -8.76 11.87
N SER A 56 -4.98 -8.77 11.06
CA SER A 56 -6.05 -9.78 11.12
C SER A 56 -5.78 -11.00 10.23
N GLY A 57 -4.67 -11.01 9.49
CA GLY A 57 -4.29 -12.10 8.58
C GLY A 57 -5.02 -12.11 7.23
N GLY A 58 -5.78 -11.06 6.91
CA GLY A 58 -6.53 -10.95 5.64
C GLY A 58 -5.74 -10.32 4.49
N GLY A 59 -4.57 -9.77 4.76
CA GLY A 59 -3.71 -9.14 3.74
C GLY A 59 -2.23 -9.28 4.06
N THR A 60 -1.40 -8.83 3.13
CA THR A 60 0.06 -8.82 3.24
C THR A 60 0.60 -7.41 3.06
N VAL A 61 1.81 -7.16 3.58
CA VAL A 61 2.61 -5.97 3.23
C VAL A 61 3.23 -6.19 1.85
N ASP A 62 3.35 -5.11 1.08
CA ASP A 62 3.82 -5.12 -0.31
C ASP A 62 4.68 -3.87 -0.60
N SER A 63 5.18 -3.78 -1.84
CA SER A 63 6.01 -2.67 -2.36
C SER A 63 5.53 -2.22 -3.74
N ALA A 64 5.80 -0.96 -4.11
CA ALA A 64 5.43 -0.43 -5.42
C ALA A 64 6.52 -0.70 -6.45
N LEU A 65 6.11 -1.18 -7.62
CA LEU A 65 6.89 -1.03 -8.83
C LEU A 65 6.51 0.30 -9.48
N LEU A 66 7.48 1.21 -9.59
CA LEU A 66 7.31 2.47 -10.31
C LEU A 66 7.69 2.28 -11.78
N PHE A 67 6.87 2.81 -12.68
CA PHE A 67 7.13 2.81 -14.12
C PHE A 67 6.73 4.19 -14.70
N PRO A 68 7.33 4.60 -15.83
CA PRO A 68 6.89 5.78 -16.57
C PRO A 68 5.42 5.66 -17.01
N ALA A 69 4.64 6.72 -16.85
CA ALA A 69 3.23 6.73 -17.22
C ALA A 69 2.99 6.40 -18.70
N ALA A 70 3.93 6.77 -19.59
CA ALA A 70 3.86 6.45 -21.01
C ALA A 70 3.89 4.93 -21.28
N GLU A 71 4.68 4.17 -20.52
CA GLU A 71 4.82 2.72 -20.68
C GLU A 71 3.56 1.96 -20.26
N MET A 72 2.73 2.50 -19.36
CA MET A 72 1.44 1.90 -19.00
C MET A 72 0.38 1.96 -20.10
N LEU A 73 0.42 3.01 -20.92
CA LEU A 73 -0.53 3.13 -22.04
C LEU A 73 -0.20 2.08 -23.10
N GLU A 74 1.08 1.83 -23.33
CA GLU A 74 1.57 0.79 -24.24
C GLU A 74 1.25 -0.61 -23.71
N ALA A 75 1.48 -0.87 -22.42
CA ALA A 75 1.13 -2.15 -21.78
C ALA A 75 -0.36 -2.47 -21.94
N LYS A 76 -1.24 -1.50 -21.69
CA LYS A 76 -2.70 -1.66 -21.89
C LYS A 76 -3.09 -1.88 -23.35
N SER A 77 -2.40 -1.25 -24.30
CA SER A 77 -2.65 -1.50 -25.74
C SER A 77 -2.18 -2.88 -26.21
N ASN A 78 -1.19 -3.46 -25.52
CA ASN A 78 -0.62 -4.76 -25.83
C ASN A 78 -1.30 -5.92 -25.07
N GLY A 79 -2.39 -5.65 -24.34
CA GLY A 79 -3.17 -6.68 -23.64
C GLY A 79 -2.48 -7.25 -22.41
N ILE A 80 -1.60 -6.47 -21.78
CA ILE A 80 -0.99 -6.76 -20.47
C ILE A 80 -1.74 -5.96 -19.39
#